data_AF-A0A660S1M9-F1
#
_entry.id   AF-A0A660S1M9-F1
#
_cell.length_a   1.000
_cell.length_b   1.000
_cell.length_c   1.000
_cell.angle_alpha   90.00
_cell.angle_beta   90.00
_cell.angle_gamma   90.00
#
_symmetry.space_group_name_H-M   'P 1'
#
loop_
_entity.id
_entity.type
_entity.pdbx_description
1 polymer ?
#
loop_
_entity_poly.entity_id
_entity_poly.type
_entity_poly.pdbx_seq_one_letter_code
_entity_poly.pdbx_strand_id
1 'polypeptide(L)'
;PAQVKVIRTLKNNTWLELTIREGRYRQIKRMCAAIGHPVLRLKRIRIGPLSLGHLRAGEYRFLTPKEINSLKAMASRQSGSP
;
A
#
# COMPACT_ATOMS: atom_id res chain seq x y z
N PRO A 1 -10.59 5.77 7.51
CA PRO A 1 -10.85 4.32 7.39
C PRO A 1 -10.02 3.64 6.30
N ALA A 2 -9.60 2.39 6.54
CA ALA A 2 -8.92 1.56 5.55
C ALA A 2 -9.92 1.08 4.47
N GLN A 3 -9.50 1.06 3.21
CA GLN A 3 -10.28 0.47 2.12
C GLN A 3 -9.76 -0.95 1.86
N VAL A 4 -10.67 -1.89 1.60
CA VAL A 4 -10.33 -3.30 1.40
C VAL A 4 -11.11 -3.82 0.19
N LYS A 5 -10.43 -4.56 -0.68
CA LYS A 5 -11.02 -5.26 -1.82
C LYS A 5 -10.53 -6.70 -1.87
N VAL A 6 -11.44 -7.64 -2.07
CA VAL A 6 -11.09 -9.04 -2.35
C VAL A 6 -10.67 -9.15 -3.81
N ILE A 7 -9.44 -9.62 -4.04
CA ILE A 7 -8.88 -9.80 -5.39
C ILE A 7 -9.06 -11.23 -5.86
N ARG A 8 -8.85 -12.20 -4.97
CA ARG A 8 -9.00 -13.62 -5.28
C ARG A 8 -9.24 -14.40 -4.01
N THR A 9 -10.17 -15.36 -4.08
CA THR A 9 -10.37 -16.36 -3.03
C THR A 9 -9.83 -17.70 -3.55
N LEU A 10 -9.03 -18.36 -2.74
CA LEU A 10 -8.50 -19.70 -2.97
C LEU A 10 -8.99 -20.62 -1.86
N LYS A 11 -8.76 -21.94 -2.00
CA LYS A 11 -9.23 -22.95 -1.04
C LYS A 11 -8.80 -22.67 0.40
N ASN A 12 -7.59 -22.17 0.61
CA ASN A 12 -6.99 -22.00 1.95
C ASN A 12 -6.57 -20.56 2.26
N ASN A 13 -6.74 -19.61 1.33
CA ASN A 13 -6.32 -18.23 1.54
C ASN A 13 -7.06 -17.25 0.61
N THR A 14 -7.09 -15.98 1.03
CA THR A 14 -7.72 -14.90 0.27
C THR A 14 -6.70 -13.80 0.04
N TRP A 15 -6.62 -13.34 -1.21
CA TRP A 15 -5.82 -12.20 -1.60
C TRP A 15 -6.65 -10.94 -1.47
N LEU A 16 -6.15 -10.01 -0.66
CA LEU A 16 -6.78 -8.72 -0.39
C LEU A 16 -5.89 -7.60 -0.91
N GLU A 17 -6.51 -6.61 -1.53
CA GLU A 17 -5.91 -5.30 -1.75
C GLU A 17 -6.39 -4.37 -0.64
N LEU A 18 -5.46 -3.86 0.16
CA LEU A 18 -5.75 -2.94 1.26
C LEU A 18 -5.09 -1.59 0.99
N THR A 19 -5.85 -0.52 1.17
CA THR A 19 -5.35 0.86 1.17
C THR A 19 -5.52 1.47 2.55
N ILE A 20 -4.41 1.87 3.16
CA ILE A 20 -4.36 2.55 4.45
C ILE A 20 -3.68 3.92 4.28
N ARG A 21 -4.06 4.88 5.11
CA ARG A 21 -3.48 6.23 5.12
C ARG A 21 -2.48 6.46 6.26
N GLU A 22 -2.47 5.58 7.25
CA GLU A 22 -1.53 5.57 8.36
C GLU A 22 -0.58 4.37 8.26
N GLY A 23 0.58 4.46 8.91
CA GLY A 23 1.64 3.45 8.86
C GLY A 23 2.03 2.94 10.24
N ARG A 24 1.06 2.63 11.12
CA ARG A 24 1.40 2.18 12.49
C ARG A 24 2.15 0.84 12.45
N TYR A 25 2.99 0.61 13.46
CA TYR A 25 3.81 -0.60 13.55
C TYR A 25 2.98 -1.89 13.34
N ARG A 26 3.33 -2.68 12.31
CA ARG A 26 2.65 -3.95 11.95
C ARG A 26 1.12 -3.85 11.82
N GLN A 27 0.59 -2.67 11.52
CA GLN A 27 -0.86 -2.39 11.54
C GLN A 27 -1.69 -3.43 10.79
N ILE A 28 -1.37 -3.70 9.53
CA ILE A 28 -2.11 -4.68 8.71
C ILE A 28 -2.09 -6.07 9.36
N LYS A 29 -0.92 -6.52 9.80
CA LYS A 29 -0.78 -7.84 10.44
C LYS A 29 -1.60 -7.94 11.72
N ARG A 30 -1.62 -6.89 12.55
CA ARG A 30 -2.40 -6.83 13.79
C ARG A 30 -3.91 -6.80 13.51
N MET A 31 -4.35 -5.97 12.57
CA MET A 31 -5.76 -5.86 12.19
C MET A 31 -6.32 -7.20 11.73
N CYS A 32 -5.63 -7.90 10.83
CA CYS A 32 -6.12 -9.17 10.33
C CYS A 32 -6.02 -10.29 11.38
N ALA A 33 -4.97 -10.30 12.22
CA ALA A 33 -4.87 -11.26 13.33
C ALA A 33 -5.98 -11.09 14.37
N ALA A 34 -6.39 -9.86 14.67
CA ALA A 34 -7.46 -9.57 15.63
C ALA A 34 -8.82 -10.16 15.24
N ILE A 35 -9.03 -10.44 13.95
CA ILE A 35 -10.25 -11.07 13.41
C ILE A 35 -10.04 -12.54 13.02
N GLY A 36 -8.96 -13.18 13.50
CA GLY A 36 -8.70 -14.61 13.25
C GLY A 36 -8.14 -14.93 11.85
N HIS A 37 -7.69 -13.94 11.08
CA HIS A 37 -7.17 -14.13 9.72
C HIS A 37 -5.71 -13.65 9.62
N PRO A 38 -4.72 -14.40 10.12
CA PRO A 38 -3.32 -13.97 10.09
C PRO A 38 -2.79 -13.80 8.66
N VAL A 39 -1.98 -12.74 8.45
CA VAL A 39 -1.40 -12.43 7.14
C VAL A 39 -0.25 -13.37 6.80
N LEU A 40 -0.43 -14.19 5.76
CA LEU A 40 0.60 -15.11 5.27
C LEU A 40 1.66 -14.40 4.41
N ARG A 41 1.23 -13.46 3.56
CA ARG A 41 2.11 -12.69 2.68
C ARG A 41 1.65 -11.24 2.60
N LEU A 42 2.59 -10.31 2.73
CA LEU A 42 2.33 -8.88 2.62
C LEU A 42 3.32 -8.26 1.63
N LYS A 43 2.80 -7.60 0.60
CA LYS A 43 3.59 -6.86 -0.38
C LYS A 43 2.96 -5.49 -0.60
N ARG A 44 3.76 -4.43 -0.45
CA ARG A 44 3.33 -3.07 -0.79
C ARG A 44 3.52 -2.86 -2.29
N ILE A 45 2.41 -2.68 -3.00
CA ILE A 45 2.41 -2.53 -4.47
C ILE A 45 2.25 -1.09 -4.94
N ARG A 46 1.85 -0.17 -4.05
CA ARG A 46 1.63 1.25 -4.35
C ARG A 46 1.90 2.13 -3.13
N ILE A 47 2.42 3.33 -3.35
CA ILE A 47 2.56 4.40 -2.37
C ILE A 47 2.12 5.71 -3.02
N GLY A 48 1.00 6.29 -2.57
CA GLY A 48 0.44 7.48 -3.21
C GLY A 48 0.26 7.28 -4.72
N PRO A 49 0.89 8.11 -5.57
CA PRO A 49 0.79 8.00 -7.02
C PRO A 49 1.76 6.97 -7.62
N LEU A 50 2.70 6.44 -6.83
CA LEU A 50 3.73 5.51 -7.30
C LEU A 50 3.24 4.06 -7.25
N SER A 51 3.26 3.39 -8.40
CA SER A 51 3.05 1.94 -8.50
C SER A 51 4.40 1.22 -8.56
N LEU A 52 4.49 0.04 -7.96
CA LEU A 52 5.68 -0.82 -8.03
C LEU A 52 5.97 -1.28 -9.47
N GLY A 53 4.93 -1.48 -10.28
CA GLY A 53 5.05 -1.92 -11.66
C GLY A 53 5.80 -3.25 -11.78
N HIS A 54 6.83 -3.28 -12.64
CA HIS A 54 7.57 -4.48 -13.02
C HIS A 54 8.91 -4.66 -12.28
N LEU A 55 9.22 -3.83 -11.28
CA LEU A 55 10.47 -3.94 -10.52
C LEU A 55 10.55 -5.28 -9.78
N ARG A 56 11.69 -5.96 -9.93
CA ARG A 56 11.98 -7.19 -9.20
C ARG A 56 12.46 -6.88 -7.79
N ALA A 57 12.54 -7.90 -6.95
CA ALA A 57 13.06 -7.76 -5.59
C ALA A 57 14.53 -7.32 -5.65
N GLY A 58 14.89 -6.29 -4.88
CA GLY A 58 16.24 -5.72 -4.85
C GLY A 58 16.52 -4.66 -5.92
N GLU A 59 15.66 -4.53 -6.93
CA GLU A 59 15.83 -3.51 -7.97
C GLU A 59 15.32 -2.14 -7.52
N TYR A 60 15.92 -1.10 -8.11
CA TYR A 60 15.45 0.28 -8.02
C TYR A 60 15.49 0.94 -9.39
N ARG A 61 14.78 2.07 -9.51
CA ARG A 61 14.88 2.97 -10.66
C ARG A 61 14.71 4.40 -10.20
N PHE A 62 15.14 5.33 -11.03
CA PHE A 62 14.82 6.74 -10.84
C PHE A 62 13.32 7.01 -11.12
N LEU A 63 12.79 8.00 -10.42
CA LEU A 63 11.45 8.51 -10.66
C LEU A 63 11.45 9.34 -11.95
N THR A 64 10.37 9.23 -12.70
CA THR A 64 10.15 10.08 -13.87
C THR A 64 9.77 11.50 -13.43
N PRO A 65 10.00 12.54 -14.27
CA PRO A 65 9.58 13.91 -13.95
C PRO A 65 8.08 14.02 -13.60
N LYS A 66 7.22 13.23 -14.25
CA LYS A 66 5.78 13.18 -13.98
C LYS A 66 5.47 12.64 -12.57
N GLU A 67 6.16 11.58 -12.16
CA GLU A 67 6.01 11.00 -10.82
C GLU A 67 6.48 11.96 -9.73
N ILE A 68 7.61 12.64 -9.97
CA ILE A 68 8.15 13.66 -9.07
C ILE A 68 7.13 14.80 -8.89
N ASN A 69 6.59 15.33 -9.98
CA ASN A 69 5.59 16.40 -9.92
C ASN A 69 4.32 15.95 -9.19
N SER A 70 3.88 14.70 -9.42
CA SER A 70 2.70 14.13 -8.74
C SER A 70 2.92 14.00 -7.23
N LEU A 71 4.12 13.59 -6.80
CA LEU A 71 4.48 13.52 -5.38
C LEU A 71 4.56 14.90 -4.74
N LYS A 72 5.20 15.87 -5.41
CA LYS A 72 5.28 17.26 -4.93
C LYS A 72 3.90 17.87 -4.74
N ALA A 73 3.00 17.68 -5.70
CA ALA A 73 1.61 18.16 -5.62
C ALA A 73 0.81 17.48 -4.48
N MET A 74 1.10 16.21 -4.16
CA MET A 74 0.48 15.55 -3.01
C MET A 74 1.01 16.06 -1.68
N ALA A 75 2.32 16.32 -1.58
CA ALA A 75 2.94 16.84 -0.36
C ALA A 75 2.48 18.28 -0.06
N SER A 76 2.42 19.15 -1.09
CA SER A 76 1.98 20.54 -0.92
C SER A 76 0.52 20.68 -0.48
N ARG A 77 -0.35 19.71 -0.85
CA ARG A 77 -1.73 19.62 -0.37
C ARG A 77 -1.85 19.22 1.09
N GLN A 78 -0.85 18.57 1.68
CA GLN A 78 -0.87 18.16 3.10
C GLN A 78 -0.35 19.27 4.03
N SER A 79 0.47 20.19 3.52
CA SER A 79 0.97 21.37 4.26
C SER A 79 -0.05 22.52 4.39
N GLY A 80 -1.30 22.31 3.99
CA GLY A 80 -2.38 23.32 3.98
C GLY A 80 -3.67 22.83 4.66
N SER A 81 -3.59 22.34 5.89
CA SER A 81 -4.75 22.30 6.79
C SER A 81 -4.32 22.65 8.22
N PRO A 82 -5.04 23.57 8.90
CA PRO A 82 -4.86 23.87 10.31
C PRO A 82 -5.24 22.69 11.21
#